data_AF-A0A348S3D0-F1
#
_entry.id   AF-A0A348S3D0-F1
#
_cell.length_a   1.000
_cell.length_b   1.000
_cell.length_c   1.000
_cell.angle_alpha   90.00
_cell.angle_beta   90.00
_cell.angle_gamma   90.00
#
_symmetry.space_group_name_H-M   'P 1'
#
loop_
_entity.id
_entity.type
_entity.pdbx_description
1 polymer ?
#
loop_
_entity_poly.entity_id
_entity_poly.type
_entity_poly.pdbx_seq_one_letter_code
_entity_poly.pdbx_strand_id
1 'polypeptide(L)'
;HQHGPDGEHSHEGYANTTWLDFELAGMHADAILEVLIKQWPDHEETMKKNHSILRNEFNKLHQEMLDIAKQIGNTPLLASHPVYQYPTKAYGLKIHSLHWEPDTTPDETEWRDLDFFLTSIPAQWMIWEDTPTEATQVMLKQRKIKWVVFRPQGGLIESGDFLSSMQTNLKALRSIKP
;
A
#
# COMPACT_ATOMS: atom_id res chain seq x y z
N HIS A 1 21.34 -5.31 -0.15
CA HIS A 1 21.52 -4.06 0.59
C HIS A 1 22.18 -4.39 1.93
N GLN A 2 23.26 -3.69 2.30
CA GLN A 2 23.96 -3.83 3.58
C GLN A 2 24.00 -2.44 4.22
N HIS A 3 23.59 -2.33 5.47
CA HIS A 3 23.69 -1.09 6.24
C HIS A 3 24.99 -1.10 7.05
N GLY A 4 25.83 -0.08 6.83
CA GLY A 4 26.92 0.29 7.72
C GLY A 4 26.42 1.24 8.83
N PRO A 5 27.17 1.40 9.93
CA PRO A 5 26.65 2.03 11.14
C PRO A 5 26.75 3.56 11.10
N ASP A 6 25.69 4.18 11.64
CA ASP A 6 25.60 5.53 12.19
C ASP A 6 26.02 6.71 11.30
N GLY A 7 25.08 7.15 10.47
CA GLY A 7 24.87 8.56 10.18
C GLY A 7 23.43 8.92 10.53
N GLU A 8 23.20 10.06 11.18
CA GLU A 8 21.87 10.67 11.27
C GLU A 8 21.34 10.89 9.84
N HIS A 9 20.59 9.93 9.33
CA HIS A 9 19.93 10.04 8.05
C HIS A 9 18.67 10.89 8.27
N SER A 10 18.75 12.19 7.97
CA SER A 10 17.54 12.98 7.75
C SER A 10 16.82 12.38 6.55
N HIS A 11 15.77 11.59 6.80
CA HIS A 11 14.87 11.11 5.76
C HIS A 11 13.98 12.27 5.26
N GLU A 12 14.58 13.30 4.65
CA GLU A 12 13.88 14.21 3.73
C GLU A 12 13.65 13.51 2.37
N GLY A 13 13.29 12.24 2.42
CA GLY A 13 12.97 11.45 1.24
C GLY A 13 11.50 11.67 0.87
N TYR A 14 11.23 12.02 -0.37
CA TYR A 14 9.88 11.92 -0.90
C TYR A 14 9.42 10.46 -0.90
N ALA A 15 8.21 10.20 -0.42
CA ALA A 15 7.59 8.88 -0.59
C ALA A 15 7.51 8.56 -2.10
N ASN A 16 7.92 7.35 -2.48
CA ASN A 16 8.06 6.94 -3.88
C ASN A 16 6.89 6.07 -4.39
N THR A 17 6.00 5.60 -3.51
CA THR A 17 4.84 4.74 -3.82
C THR A 17 3.64 5.52 -4.39
N THR A 18 3.92 6.48 -5.27
CA THR A 18 2.94 7.39 -5.90
C THR A 18 1.78 6.66 -6.57
N TRP A 19 2.05 5.48 -7.16
CA TRP A 19 1.05 4.66 -7.85
C TRP A 19 -0.01 4.03 -6.94
N LEU A 20 0.15 4.12 -5.61
CA LEU A 20 -0.88 3.69 -4.65
C LEU A 20 -1.98 4.74 -4.44
N ASP A 21 -1.78 5.96 -4.95
CA ASP A 21 -2.88 6.83 -5.34
C ASP A 21 -3.26 6.48 -6.79
N PHE A 22 -4.47 5.95 -6.98
CA PHE A 22 -4.91 5.46 -8.28
C PHE A 22 -5.28 6.59 -9.24
N GLU A 23 -5.52 7.80 -8.73
CA GLU A 23 -5.64 8.97 -9.58
C GLU A 23 -4.27 9.32 -10.17
N LEU A 24 -3.22 9.35 -9.34
CA LEU A 24 -1.84 9.56 -9.79
C LEU A 24 -1.37 8.43 -10.72
N ALA A 25 -1.70 7.17 -10.43
CA ALA A 25 -1.38 6.05 -11.32
C ALA A 25 -2.00 6.23 -12.71
N GLY A 26 -3.23 6.74 -12.78
CA GLY A 26 -3.86 7.13 -14.04
C GLY A 26 -3.14 8.28 -14.74
N MET A 27 -2.71 9.31 -14.00
CA MET A 27 -1.90 10.41 -14.56
C MET A 27 -0.54 9.95 -15.08
N HIS A 28 0.08 8.96 -14.44
CA HIS A 28 1.31 8.34 -14.96
C HIS A 28 1.05 7.64 -16.30
N ALA A 29 -0.08 6.94 -16.44
CA ALA A 29 -0.46 6.32 -17.70
C ALA A 29 -0.70 7.37 -18.81
N ASP A 30 -1.34 8.49 -18.46
CA ASP A 30 -1.56 9.63 -19.36
C ASP A 30 -0.19 10.16 -19.88
N ALA A 31 0.76 10.42 -18.98
CA ALA A 31 2.10 10.91 -19.33
C ALA A 31 2.92 9.91 -20.15
N ILE A 32 2.83 8.61 -19.85
CA ILE A 32 3.50 7.56 -20.62
C ILE A 32 2.96 7.52 -22.06
N LEU A 33 1.64 7.57 -22.24
CA LEU A 33 1.04 7.58 -23.57
C LEU A 33 1.59 8.74 -24.42
N GLU A 34 1.67 9.95 -23.86
CA GLU A 34 2.17 11.12 -24.59
C GLU A 34 3.58 10.93 -25.15
N VAL A 35 4.46 10.23 -24.41
CA VAL A 35 5.82 9.94 -24.88
C VAL A 35 5.81 8.82 -25.92
N LEU A 36 5.03 7.75 -25.68
CA LEU A 36 4.98 6.60 -26.57
C LEU A 36 4.47 6.96 -27.98
N ILE A 37 3.42 7.79 -28.08
CA ILE A 37 2.88 8.20 -29.39
C ILE A 37 3.83 9.10 -30.16
N LYS A 38 4.62 9.94 -29.47
CA LYS A 38 5.65 10.78 -30.10
C LYS A 38 6.80 9.94 -30.65
N GLN A 39 7.17 8.88 -29.93
CA GLN A 39 8.26 7.99 -30.32
C GLN A 39 7.85 7.00 -31.42
N TRP A 40 6.60 6.53 -31.41
CA TRP A 40 6.08 5.53 -32.34
C TRP A 40 4.70 5.93 -32.90
N PRO A 41 4.64 6.94 -33.78
CA PRO A 41 3.38 7.46 -34.31
C PRO A 41 2.56 6.42 -35.08
N ASP A 42 3.22 5.45 -35.75
CA ASP A 42 2.53 4.37 -36.48
C ASP A 42 1.68 3.45 -35.57
N HIS A 43 1.87 3.52 -34.25
CA HIS A 43 1.11 2.75 -33.26
C HIS A 43 0.10 3.59 -32.46
N GLU A 44 -0.07 4.87 -32.79
CA GLU A 44 -0.85 5.83 -32.00
C GLU A 44 -2.28 5.35 -31.70
N GLU A 45 -3.01 4.87 -32.71
CA GLU A 45 -4.40 4.42 -32.54
C GLU A 45 -4.49 3.25 -31.54
N THR A 46 -3.59 2.28 -31.67
CA THR A 46 -3.54 1.11 -30.77
C THR A 46 -3.16 1.52 -29.35
N MET A 47 -2.17 2.40 -29.19
CA MET A 47 -1.74 2.91 -27.89
C MET A 47 -2.86 3.71 -27.20
N LYS A 48 -3.54 4.60 -27.93
CA LYS A 48 -4.69 5.37 -27.41
C LYS A 48 -5.84 4.47 -26.98
N LYS A 49 -6.16 3.43 -27.76
CA LYS A 49 -7.19 2.45 -27.41
C LYS A 49 -6.84 1.71 -26.13
N ASN A 50 -5.62 1.18 -26.02
CA ASN A 50 -5.17 0.45 -24.84
C ASN A 50 -5.09 1.35 -23.61
N HIS A 51 -4.60 2.58 -23.78
CA HIS A 51 -4.57 3.58 -22.73
C HIS A 51 -5.97 3.91 -22.21
N SER A 52 -6.96 4.10 -23.09
CA SER A 52 -8.34 4.36 -22.67
C SER A 52 -8.91 3.24 -21.80
N ILE A 53 -8.57 1.98 -22.11
CA ILE A 53 -8.96 0.83 -21.29
C ILE A 53 -8.26 0.91 -19.92
N LEU A 54 -6.94 1.09 -19.91
CA LEU A 54 -6.15 1.18 -18.69
C LEU A 54 -6.59 2.32 -17.78
N ARG A 55 -6.86 3.51 -18.34
CA ARG A 55 -7.33 4.68 -17.59
C ARG A 55 -8.68 4.42 -16.93
N ASN A 56 -9.58 3.72 -17.62
CA ASN A 56 -10.86 3.32 -17.06
C ASN A 56 -10.71 2.33 -15.90
N GLU A 57 -9.76 1.38 -15.98
CA GLU A 57 -9.47 0.47 -14.86
C GLU A 57 -8.88 1.21 -13.65
N PHE A 58 -7.99 2.19 -13.85
CA PHE A 58 -7.52 3.05 -12.74
C PHE A 58 -8.66 3.86 -12.11
N ASN A 59 -9.58 4.39 -12.91
CA ASN A 59 -10.75 5.12 -12.38
C ASN A 59 -11.65 4.21 -11.54
N LYS A 60 -11.84 2.94 -11.95
CA LYS A 60 -12.58 1.95 -11.16
C LYS A 60 -11.88 1.63 -9.84
N LEU A 61 -10.57 1.39 -9.86
CA LEU A 61 -9.77 1.16 -8.65
C LEU A 61 -9.86 2.37 -7.69
N HIS A 62 -9.75 3.58 -8.23
CA HIS A 62 -9.87 4.82 -7.47
C HIS A 62 -11.24 4.92 -6.77
N GLN A 63 -12.33 4.73 -7.51
CA GLN A 63 -13.67 4.79 -6.94
C GLN A 63 -13.90 3.69 -5.89
N GLU A 64 -13.43 2.47 -6.14
CA GLU A 64 -13.52 1.38 -5.17
C GLU A 64 -12.75 1.69 -3.89
N MET A 65 -11.56 2.27 -3.99
CA MET A 65 -10.76 2.66 -2.83
C MET A 65 -11.40 3.79 -2.03
N LEU A 66 -12.04 4.76 -2.68
CA LEU A 66 -12.85 5.78 -2.01
C LEU A 66 -14.00 5.16 -1.21
N ASP A 67 -14.72 4.20 -1.79
CA ASP A 67 -15.83 3.52 -1.13
C ASP A 67 -15.35 2.71 0.08
N ILE A 68 -14.21 2.02 -0.06
CA ILE A 68 -13.56 1.28 1.03
C ILE A 68 -13.12 2.22 2.14
N ALA A 69 -12.47 3.33 1.80
CA ALA A 69 -12.01 4.29 2.79
C ALA A 69 -13.17 4.93 3.54
N LYS A 70 -14.29 5.21 2.86
CA LYS A 70 -15.53 5.65 3.50
C LYS A 70 -16.10 4.61 4.48
N GLN A 71 -16.02 3.32 4.13
CA GLN A 71 -16.43 2.23 5.02
C GLN A 71 -15.53 2.15 6.26
N ILE A 72 -14.21 2.26 6.09
CA ILE A 72 -13.23 2.23 7.18
C ILE A 72 -13.38 3.48 8.07
N GLY A 73 -13.72 4.62 7.49
CA GLY A 73 -13.93 5.87 8.21
C GLY A 73 -12.69 6.32 8.97
N ASN A 74 -12.85 6.65 10.25
CA ASN A 74 -11.75 7.12 11.12
C ASN A 74 -11.08 6.00 11.93
N THR A 75 -11.35 4.73 11.62
CA THR A 75 -10.72 3.61 12.33
C THR A 75 -9.20 3.70 12.21
N PRO A 76 -8.46 3.75 13.33
CA PRO A 76 -7.01 3.76 13.30
C PRO A 76 -6.48 2.41 12.79
N LEU A 77 -5.57 2.47 11.84
CA LEU A 77 -4.93 1.32 11.23
C LEU A 77 -3.44 1.36 11.55
N LEU A 78 -2.87 0.20 11.83
CA LEU A 78 -1.43 0.01 11.81
C LEU A 78 -0.99 -0.37 10.39
N ALA A 79 0.24 -0.05 10.03
CA ALA A 79 0.92 -0.61 8.89
C ALA A 79 2.28 -1.17 9.33
N SER A 80 2.66 -2.33 8.79
CA SER A 80 3.98 -2.94 9.05
C SER A 80 5.14 -2.03 8.65
N HIS A 81 5.01 -1.30 7.53
CA HIS A 81 6.09 -0.53 6.94
C HIS A 81 5.58 0.84 6.41
N PRO A 82 6.41 1.90 6.28
CA PRO A 82 5.98 3.23 5.88
C PRO A 82 5.94 3.37 4.35
N VAL A 83 5.02 2.66 3.70
CA VAL A 83 4.82 2.65 2.24
C VAL A 83 3.45 3.16 1.79
N TYR A 84 2.57 3.52 2.74
CA TYR A 84 1.15 3.85 2.49
C TYR A 84 0.81 5.34 2.61
N GLN A 85 1.80 6.24 2.48
CA GLN A 85 1.60 7.69 2.61
C GLN A 85 0.62 8.24 1.56
N TYR A 86 0.69 7.75 0.31
CA TYR A 86 -0.24 8.15 -0.76
C TYR A 86 -1.66 7.68 -0.47
N PRO A 87 -1.93 6.41 -0.10
CA PRO A 87 -3.24 5.99 0.36
C PRO A 87 -3.80 6.82 1.52
N THR A 88 -2.97 7.13 2.52
CA THR A 88 -3.35 8.01 3.65
C THR A 88 -3.80 9.38 3.17
N LYS A 89 -3.05 10.00 2.25
CA LYS A 89 -3.34 11.35 1.75
C LYS A 89 -4.54 11.37 0.80
N ALA A 90 -4.58 10.46 -0.17
CA ALA A 90 -5.59 10.43 -1.23
C ALA A 90 -6.96 9.99 -0.72
N TYR A 91 -7.00 9.04 0.22
CA TYR A 91 -8.26 8.43 0.68
C TYR A 91 -8.57 8.70 2.15
N GLY A 92 -7.74 9.46 2.86
CA GLY A 92 -8.01 9.91 4.24
C GLY A 92 -7.84 8.83 5.33
N LEU A 93 -7.24 7.68 5.00
CA LEU A 93 -7.02 6.58 5.94
C LEU A 93 -6.09 6.98 7.10
N LYS A 94 -6.46 6.62 8.33
CA LYS A 94 -5.69 6.91 9.55
C LYS A 94 -4.66 5.80 9.80
N ILE A 95 -3.59 5.81 9.02
CA ILE A 95 -2.53 4.79 9.09
C ILE A 95 -1.37 5.28 9.96
N HIS A 96 -0.94 4.44 10.89
CA HIS A 96 0.27 4.59 11.68
C HIS A 96 1.24 3.47 11.30
N SER A 97 2.37 3.84 10.69
CA SER A 97 3.36 2.87 10.23
C SER A 97 4.37 2.50 11.32
N LEU A 98 4.70 1.22 11.37
CA LEU A 98 5.86 0.65 12.03
C LEU A 98 6.98 0.47 11.01
N HIS A 99 8.04 -0.24 11.39
CA HIS A 99 9.16 -0.57 10.51
C HIS A 99 9.51 -2.06 10.62
N TRP A 100 8.53 -2.91 10.31
CA TRP A 100 8.59 -4.37 10.40
C TRP A 100 8.60 -5.00 9.03
N GLU A 101 9.52 -5.94 8.84
CA GLU A 101 9.63 -6.74 7.62
C GLU A 101 8.70 -7.96 7.68
N PRO A 102 8.01 -8.34 6.59
CA PRO A 102 7.09 -9.48 6.58
C PRO A 102 7.75 -10.84 6.90
N ASP A 103 9.00 -11.02 6.49
CA ASP A 103 9.76 -12.26 6.63
C ASP A 103 10.54 -12.38 7.94
N THR A 104 10.52 -11.33 8.75
CA THR A 104 11.23 -11.24 10.02
C THR A 104 10.24 -11.21 11.17
N THR A 105 10.54 -11.96 12.23
CA THR A 105 9.70 -11.94 13.44
C THR A 105 10.14 -10.76 14.32
N PRO A 106 9.24 -9.84 14.71
CA PRO A 106 9.60 -8.73 15.58
C PRO A 106 10.14 -9.21 16.92
N ASP A 107 11.10 -8.48 17.45
CA ASP A 107 11.73 -8.77 18.74
C ASP A 107 10.89 -8.29 19.94
N GLU A 108 11.32 -8.63 21.16
CA GLU A 108 10.61 -8.26 22.38
C GLU A 108 10.47 -6.74 22.57
N THR A 109 11.43 -5.95 22.09
CA THR A 109 11.39 -4.49 22.17
C THR A 109 10.32 -3.95 21.23
N GLU A 110 10.29 -4.43 19.98
CA GLU A 110 9.28 -4.05 19.00
C GLU A 110 7.87 -4.39 19.47
N TRP A 111 7.66 -5.57 20.07
CA TRP A 111 6.37 -5.94 20.64
C TRP A 111 5.97 -5.04 21.81
N ARG A 112 6.92 -4.69 22.69
CA ARG A 112 6.66 -3.78 23.81
C ARG A 112 6.31 -2.38 23.33
N ASP A 113 6.97 -1.90 22.29
CA ASP A 113 6.72 -0.59 21.71
C ASP A 113 5.34 -0.55 21.04
N LEU A 114 4.93 -1.63 20.37
CA LEU A 114 3.57 -1.80 19.88
C LEU A 114 2.56 -1.78 21.04
N ASP A 115 2.81 -2.54 22.11
CA ASP A 115 1.91 -2.60 23.26
C ASP A 115 1.74 -1.22 23.92
N PHE A 116 2.84 -0.45 24.04
CA PHE A 116 2.80 0.92 24.52
C PHE A 116 2.00 1.83 23.58
N PHE A 117 2.23 1.75 22.26
CA PHE A 117 1.49 2.52 21.26
C PHE A 117 -0.03 2.27 21.34
N LEU A 118 -0.43 1.00 21.51
CA LEU A 118 -1.84 0.60 21.60
C LEU A 118 -2.56 1.14 22.83
N THR A 119 -1.84 1.56 23.88
CA THR A 119 -2.45 2.24 25.04
C THR A 119 -3.02 3.61 24.67
N SER A 120 -2.45 4.27 23.66
CA SER A 120 -2.85 5.60 23.21
C SER A 120 -3.75 5.54 21.98
N ILE A 121 -3.46 4.62 21.06
CA ILE A 121 -4.20 4.43 19.81
C ILE A 121 -4.62 2.96 19.71
N PRO A 122 -5.85 2.60 20.13
CA PRO A 122 -6.30 1.21 20.22
C PRO A 122 -6.68 0.63 18.85
N ALA A 123 -5.71 0.56 17.93
CA ALA A 123 -5.87 -0.02 16.60
C ALA A 123 -6.08 -1.54 16.69
N GLN A 124 -7.07 -2.05 15.95
CA GLN A 124 -7.40 -3.48 15.90
C GLN A 124 -7.02 -4.14 14.58
N TRP A 125 -6.54 -3.34 13.61
CA TRP A 125 -6.21 -3.78 12.27
C TRP A 125 -4.82 -3.33 11.89
N MET A 126 -4.09 -4.24 11.25
CA MET A 126 -2.76 -3.99 10.71
C MET A 126 -2.69 -4.35 9.23
N ILE A 127 -2.13 -3.47 8.41
CA ILE A 127 -1.88 -3.68 6.99
C ILE A 127 -0.44 -4.15 6.82
N TRP A 128 -0.25 -5.27 6.15
CA TRP A 128 1.06 -5.82 5.83
C TRP A 128 1.39 -5.75 4.35
N GLU A 129 2.66 -5.46 4.03
CA GLU A 129 3.12 -5.40 2.63
C GLU A 129 3.39 -6.77 2.01
N ASP A 130 3.53 -7.81 2.84
CA ASP A 130 3.36 -9.22 2.44
C ASP A 130 2.81 -10.03 3.64
N THR A 131 2.83 -11.35 3.57
CA THR A 131 2.33 -12.24 4.60
C THR A 131 3.33 -12.26 5.76
N PRO A 132 2.95 -11.81 6.97
CA PRO A 132 3.85 -11.89 8.12
C PRO A 132 4.16 -13.34 8.47
N THR A 133 5.31 -13.57 9.10
CA THR A 133 5.70 -14.90 9.63
C THR A 133 4.61 -15.49 10.54
N GLU A 134 4.55 -16.82 10.64
CA GLU A 134 3.59 -17.50 11.52
C GLU A 134 3.73 -17.07 12.99
N ALA A 135 4.96 -16.86 13.46
CA ALA A 135 5.25 -16.38 14.80
C ALA A 135 4.65 -14.98 15.05
N THR A 136 4.83 -14.07 14.10
CA THR A 136 4.21 -12.74 14.12
C THR A 136 2.69 -12.83 14.14
N GLN A 137 2.09 -13.69 13.32
CA GLN A 137 0.63 -13.88 13.30
C GLN A 137 0.09 -14.39 14.64
N VAL A 138 0.80 -15.30 15.32
CA VAL A 138 0.42 -15.77 16.67
C VAL A 138 0.43 -14.62 17.67
N MET A 139 1.47 -13.79 17.65
CA MET A 139 1.61 -12.65 18.56
C MET A 139 0.57 -11.54 18.30
N LEU A 140 0.21 -11.30 17.04
CA LEU A 140 -0.89 -10.38 16.68
C LEU A 140 -2.25 -10.89 17.20
N LYS A 141 -2.53 -12.20 17.07
CA LYS A 141 -3.77 -12.81 17.58
C LYS A 141 -3.89 -12.67 19.09
N GLN A 142 -2.80 -12.87 19.84
CA GLN A 142 -2.78 -12.70 21.30
C GLN A 142 -3.15 -11.27 21.71
N ARG A 143 -2.75 -10.28 20.90
CA ARG A 143 -3.10 -8.85 21.06
C ARG A 143 -4.45 -8.47 20.47
N LYS A 144 -5.20 -9.43 19.92
CA LYS A 144 -6.48 -9.24 19.22
C LYS A 144 -6.37 -8.30 18.02
N ILE A 145 -5.18 -8.21 17.42
CA ILE A 145 -4.94 -7.46 16.19
C ILE A 145 -5.22 -8.38 15.00
N LYS A 146 -6.14 -7.97 14.15
CA LYS A 146 -6.41 -8.59 12.85
C LYS A 146 -5.48 -7.98 11.82
N TRP A 147 -5.23 -8.69 10.74
CA TRP A 147 -4.43 -8.15 9.66
C TRP A 147 -5.01 -8.46 8.29
N VAL A 148 -4.57 -7.66 7.33
CA VAL A 148 -4.79 -7.84 5.89
C VAL A 148 -3.47 -7.65 5.18
N VAL A 149 -3.33 -8.28 4.01
CA VAL A 149 -2.17 -8.07 3.15
C VAL A 149 -2.56 -7.10 2.04
N PHE A 150 -1.81 -6.00 1.95
CA PHE A 150 -1.84 -5.05 0.85
C PHE A 150 -0.42 -4.94 0.30
N ARG A 151 -0.16 -5.56 -0.85
CA ARG A 151 1.16 -5.53 -1.47
C ARG A 151 1.37 -4.23 -2.25
N PRO A 152 2.38 -3.40 -1.94
CA PRO A 152 2.62 -2.13 -2.64
C PRO A 152 2.99 -2.29 -4.11
N GLN A 153 3.43 -3.49 -4.53
CA GLN A 153 3.95 -3.74 -5.88
C GLN A 153 5.12 -2.83 -6.27
N GLY A 154 6.03 -2.60 -5.32
CA GLY A 154 7.31 -1.91 -5.56
C GLY A 154 8.41 -2.82 -6.15
N GLY A 155 8.15 -4.12 -6.27
CA GLY A 155 9.07 -5.13 -6.83
C GLY A 155 8.49 -5.85 -8.06
N LEU A 156 9.04 -7.02 -8.37
CA LEU A 156 8.54 -7.87 -9.44
C LEU A 156 7.19 -8.49 -9.06
N ILE A 157 6.25 -8.50 -9.99
CA ILE A 157 4.97 -9.18 -9.83
C ILE A 157 5.16 -10.64 -10.28
N GLU A 158 5.14 -11.58 -9.33
CA GLU A 158 5.40 -13.01 -9.61
C GLU A 158 4.30 -13.66 -10.46
N SER A 159 3.05 -13.19 -10.32
CA SER A 159 1.91 -13.70 -11.08
C SER A 159 0.84 -12.64 -11.30
N GLY A 160 0.20 -12.68 -12.48
CA GLY A 160 -0.82 -11.71 -12.86
C GLY A 160 -0.23 -10.38 -13.32
N ASP A 161 -0.90 -9.28 -12.97
CA ASP A 161 -0.51 -7.92 -13.34
C ASP A 161 -0.80 -6.94 -12.19
N PHE A 162 -0.45 -5.67 -12.41
CA PHE A 162 -0.68 -4.62 -11.43
C PHE A 162 -2.17 -4.49 -11.05
N LEU A 163 -3.08 -4.51 -12.03
CA LEU A 163 -4.51 -4.26 -11.80
C LEU A 163 -5.15 -5.37 -10.96
N SER A 164 -4.91 -6.63 -11.33
CA SER A 164 -5.37 -7.80 -10.59
C SER A 164 -4.78 -7.86 -9.18
N SER A 165 -3.52 -7.41 -9.01
CA SER A 165 -2.94 -7.26 -7.68
C SER A 165 -3.63 -6.19 -6.84
N MET A 166 -3.89 -5.01 -7.41
CA MET A 166 -4.61 -3.95 -6.70
C MET A 166 -6.04 -4.36 -6.35
N GLN A 167 -6.75 -5.08 -7.22
CA GLN A 167 -8.06 -5.65 -6.91
C GLN A 167 -8.00 -6.62 -5.72
N THR A 168 -6.95 -7.44 -5.63
CA THR A 168 -6.71 -8.33 -4.49
C THR A 168 -6.50 -7.54 -3.20
N ASN A 169 -5.70 -6.48 -3.26
CA ASN A 169 -5.47 -5.58 -2.13
C ASN A 169 -6.76 -4.91 -1.67
N LEU A 170 -7.57 -4.37 -2.59
CA LEU A 170 -8.85 -3.72 -2.27
C LEU A 170 -9.86 -4.70 -1.66
N LYS A 171 -9.91 -5.94 -2.16
CA LYS A 171 -10.72 -7.01 -1.55
C LYS A 171 -10.29 -7.30 -0.11
N ALA A 172 -8.99 -7.28 0.18
CA ALA A 172 -8.48 -7.45 1.53
C ALA A 172 -8.90 -6.28 2.43
N LEU A 173 -8.72 -5.03 1.98
CA LEU A 173 -9.13 -3.85 2.75
C LEU A 173 -10.64 -3.80 3.02
N ARG A 174 -11.49 -4.28 2.11
CA ARG A 174 -12.95 -4.37 2.33
C ARG A 174 -13.35 -5.17 3.57
N SER A 175 -12.49 -6.08 4.03
CA SER A 175 -12.73 -6.88 5.24
C SER A 175 -12.56 -6.09 6.54
N ILE A 176 -11.88 -4.94 6.48
CA ILE A 176 -11.73 -4.02 7.61
C ILE A 176 -13.08 -3.39 7.90
N LYS A 177 -13.57 -3.60 9.12
CA LYS A 177 -14.80 -3.00 9.64
C LYS A 177 -14.44 -2.09 10.82
N PRO A 178 -15.14 -0.94 10.96
CA PRO A 178 -14.95 -0.05 12.10
C PRO A 178 -15.16 -0.72 13.46
#